data_AF-A0A1Q2HVV8-F1
#
_entry.id   AF-A0A1Q2HVV8-F1
#
_cell.length_a   1.000
_cell.length_b   1.000
_cell.length_c   1.000
_cell.angle_alpha   90.00
_cell.angle_beta   90.00
_cell.angle_gamma   90.00
#
_symmetry.space_group_name_H-M   'P 1'
#
loop_
_entity.id
_entity.type
_entity.pdbx_description
1 polymer ?
#
loop_
_entity_poly.entity_id
_entity_poly.type
_entity_poly.pdbx_seq_one_letter_code
_entity_poly.pdbx_strand_id
1 'polypeptide(L)'
;MSDTPEIRIGHADRNAALDKLGTHFADGYLNLGEFEDRTARVADANTRSELDALFADLPQATEIARVDPEALELEQKLRRKKLIDGITIALWVAAVIPAFLALQAGSLWGALATPAVVLAVTFALNARAGLNGKEWEALEAIQQERDEERAARLRVAEKRRKELSGQ
;
A
#
# COMPACT_ATOMS: atom_id res chain seq x y z
N MET A 1 -25.31 38.17 0.84
CA MET A 1 -24.69 37.63 -0.39
C MET A 1 -23.43 36.87 0.00
N SER A 2 -23.53 35.54 0.01
CA SER A 2 -22.43 34.58 -0.13
C SER A 2 -23.08 33.21 -0.31
N ASP A 3 -23.73 33.04 -1.48
CA ASP A 3 -24.33 31.78 -1.90
C ASP A 3 -23.18 30.89 -2.35
N THR A 4 -22.54 30.23 -1.38
CA THR A 4 -21.45 29.30 -1.67
C THR A 4 -22.10 28.06 -2.28
N PRO A 5 -21.76 27.65 -3.51
CA PRO A 5 -22.42 26.54 -4.17
C PRO A 5 -22.29 25.28 -3.30
N GLU A 6 -23.42 24.71 -2.87
CA GLU A 6 -23.45 23.47 -2.10
C GLU A 6 -22.92 22.33 -2.97
N ILE A 7 -21.71 21.87 -2.66
CA ILE A 7 -21.09 20.75 -3.36
C ILE A 7 -21.81 19.47 -2.94
N ARG A 8 -22.42 18.79 -3.91
CA ARG A 8 -23.06 17.48 -3.68
C ARG A 8 -22.01 16.41 -3.41
N ILE A 9 -22.24 15.57 -2.41
CA ILE A 9 -21.29 14.53 -1.99
C ILE A 9 -21.65 13.14 -2.54
N GLY A 10 -20.64 12.30 -2.73
CA GLY A 10 -20.79 10.92 -3.19
C GLY A 10 -20.81 9.89 -2.05
N HIS A 11 -20.89 8.59 -2.42
CA HIS A 11 -20.71 7.49 -1.46
C HIS A 11 -19.32 7.47 -0.85
N ALA A 12 -18.29 7.83 -1.62
CA ALA A 12 -16.91 7.90 -1.14
C ALA A 12 -16.76 8.93 0.00
N ASP A 13 -17.38 10.11 -0.14
CA ASP A 13 -17.34 11.16 0.87
C ASP A 13 -18.10 10.74 2.14
N ARG A 14 -19.28 10.12 1.99
CA ARG A 14 -20.05 9.59 3.13
C ARG A 14 -19.27 8.52 3.88
N ASN A 15 -18.66 7.56 3.17
CA ASN A 15 -17.83 6.54 3.81
C ASN A 15 -16.62 7.13 4.53
N ALA A 16 -15.95 8.12 3.93
CA ALA A 16 -14.84 8.82 4.57
C ALA A 16 -15.27 9.59 5.84
N ALA A 17 -16.48 10.16 5.84
CA ALA A 17 -17.05 10.81 7.02
C ALA A 17 -17.38 9.78 8.13
N LEU A 18 -17.93 8.62 7.78
CA LEU A 18 -18.20 7.55 8.75
C LEU A 18 -16.91 7.04 9.42
N ASP A 19 -15.84 6.86 8.66
CA ASP A 19 -14.54 6.44 9.18
C ASP A 19 -13.95 7.46 10.17
N LYS A 20 -14.10 8.76 9.87
CA LYS A 20 -13.72 9.84 10.78
C LYS A 20 -14.54 9.84 12.07
N LEU A 21 -15.87 9.65 12.00
CA LEU A 21 -16.70 9.51 13.20
C LEU A 21 -16.27 8.32 14.06
N GLY A 22 -15.94 7.19 13.42
CA GLY A 22 -15.42 6.01 14.13
C GLY A 22 -14.12 6.29 14.87
N THR A 23 -13.23 7.07 14.26
CA THR A 23 -11.98 7.53 14.91
C THR A 23 -12.28 8.41 16.14
N HIS A 24 -13.15 9.40 16.01
CA HIS A 24 -13.54 10.26 17.14
C HIS A 24 -14.23 9.50 18.28
N PHE A 25 -15.01 8.46 17.96
CA PHE A 25 -15.60 7.56 18.94
C PHE A 25 -14.53 6.72 19.67
N ALA A 26 -13.58 6.15 18.93
CA ALA A 26 -12.48 5.38 19.52
C ALA A 26 -11.56 6.23 20.41
N ASP A 27 -11.36 7.49 20.06
CA ASP A 27 -10.60 8.47 20.84
C ASP A 27 -11.39 9.02 22.05
N GLY A 28 -12.66 8.67 22.20
CA GLY A 28 -13.51 9.07 23.31
C GLY A 28 -14.08 10.48 23.23
N TYR A 29 -14.01 11.14 22.06
CA TYR A 29 -14.63 12.45 21.83
C TYR A 29 -16.15 12.38 21.62
N LEU A 30 -16.66 11.21 21.25
CA LEU A 30 -18.08 10.95 21.06
C LEU A 30 -18.53 9.82 21.99
N ASN A 31 -19.70 9.97 22.60
CA ASN A 31 -20.37 8.85 23.27
C ASN A 31 -21.13 7.97 22.25
N LEU A 32 -21.63 6.81 22.70
CA LEU A 32 -22.32 5.86 21.81
C LEU A 32 -23.57 6.44 21.15
N GLY A 33 -24.40 7.17 21.89
CA GLY A 33 -25.62 7.79 21.34
C GLY A 33 -25.29 8.88 20.32
N GLU A 34 -24.29 9.72 20.61
CA GLU A 34 -23.82 10.74 19.66
C GLU A 34 -23.24 10.12 18.39
N PHE A 35 -22.52 9.01 18.52
CA PHE A 35 -21.97 8.29 17.38
C PHE A 35 -23.08 7.70 16.49
N GLU A 36 -24.10 7.07 17.08
CA GLU A 36 -25.25 6.52 16.36
C GLU A 36 -26.03 7.62 15.62
N ASP A 37 -26.36 8.71 16.32
CA ASP A 37 -27.10 9.84 15.75
C ASP A 37 -26.35 10.51 14.59
N ARG A 38 -25.03 10.73 14.75
CA ARG A 38 -24.22 11.35 13.69
C ARG A 38 -24.02 10.42 12.51
N THR A 39 -23.88 9.12 12.74
CA THR A 39 -23.75 8.11 11.67
C THR A 39 -25.01 8.06 10.80
N ALA A 40 -26.20 8.10 11.41
CA ALA A 40 -27.46 8.17 10.68
C ALA A 40 -27.53 9.44 9.82
N ARG A 41 -27.18 10.60 10.40
CA ARG A 41 -27.17 11.87 9.66
C ARG A 41 -26.15 11.92 8.52
N VAL A 42 -24.98 11.28 8.66
CA VAL A 42 -24.00 11.15 7.57
C VAL A 42 -24.56 10.31 6.41
N ALA A 43 -25.32 9.25 6.72
CA ALA A 43 -25.90 8.39 5.69
C ALA A 43 -26.90 9.16 4.81
N ASP A 44 -27.66 10.07 5.42
CA ASP A 44 -28.70 10.89 4.76
C ASP A 44 -28.16 12.20 4.15
N ALA A 45 -26.92 12.58 4.44
CA ALA A 45 -26.33 13.81 3.93
C ALA A 45 -26.16 13.77 2.41
N ASN A 46 -26.50 14.89 1.75
CA ASN A 46 -26.41 15.09 0.31
C ASN A 46 -25.40 16.17 -0.08
N THR A 47 -25.00 17.03 0.86
CA THR A 47 -24.10 18.16 0.57
C THR A 47 -22.89 18.19 1.49
N ARG A 48 -21.85 18.90 1.04
CA ARG A 48 -20.61 19.02 1.81
C ARG A 48 -20.79 19.88 3.05
N SER A 49 -21.64 20.90 2.99
CA SER A 49 -21.99 21.76 4.12
C SER A 49 -22.66 20.97 5.25
N GLU A 50 -23.55 20.02 4.92
CA GLU A 50 -24.18 19.12 5.89
C GLU A 50 -23.17 18.24 6.63
N LEU A 51 -22.16 17.71 5.90
CA LEU A 51 -21.06 16.97 6.51
C LEU A 51 -20.21 17.88 7.40
N ASP A 52 -19.79 19.04 6.91
CA ASP A 52 -18.90 19.91 7.68
C ASP A 52 -19.57 20.39 8.98
N ALA A 53 -20.89 20.60 8.97
CA ALA A 53 -21.67 20.93 10.17
C ALA A 53 -21.69 19.80 11.22
N LEU A 54 -21.57 18.54 10.81
CA LEU A 54 -21.51 17.37 11.71
C LEU A 54 -20.18 17.24 12.46
N PHE A 55 -19.12 17.91 11.99
CA PHE A 55 -17.78 17.88 12.59
C PHE A 55 -17.35 19.25 13.13
N ALA A 56 -18.21 20.27 13.09
CA ALA A 56 -17.86 21.64 13.45
C ALA A 56 -17.45 21.82 14.93
N ASP A 57 -17.97 20.96 15.81
CA ASP A 57 -17.70 20.93 17.24
C ASP A 57 -16.56 19.97 17.63
N LEU A 58 -16.14 19.13 16.69
CA LEU A 58 -15.08 18.16 16.90
C LEU A 58 -13.72 18.79 16.57
N PRO A 59 -12.64 18.43 17.31
CA PRO A 59 -11.31 18.86 16.92
C PRO A 59 -11.05 18.39 15.49
N GLN A 60 -10.61 19.30 14.62
CA GLN A 60 -10.24 18.91 13.25
C GLN A 60 -9.26 17.76 13.37
N ALA A 61 -9.65 16.61 12.81
CA ALA A 61 -8.76 15.47 12.66
C ALA A 61 -7.64 15.88 11.69
N THR A 62 -6.69 16.66 12.17
CA THR A 62 -5.38 16.83 11.56
C THR A 62 -4.69 15.49 11.72
N GLU A 63 -4.95 14.58 10.77
CA GLU A 63 -4.11 13.41 10.47
C GLU A 63 -3.44 12.76 11.68
N ILE A 64 -4.21 12.50 12.75
CA ILE A 64 -3.89 11.42 13.66
C ILE A 64 -4.76 10.24 13.26
N ALA A 65 -4.80 9.95 11.95
CA ALA A 65 -4.56 8.56 11.62
C ALA A 65 -3.28 8.25 12.39
N ARG A 66 -3.34 7.38 13.42
CA ARG A 66 -2.14 6.73 13.90
C ARG A 66 -1.62 5.99 12.69
N VAL A 67 -0.86 6.70 11.84
CA VAL A 67 -0.03 6.06 10.86
C VAL A 67 0.97 5.40 11.76
N ASP A 68 0.75 4.11 11.96
CA ASP A 68 1.64 3.30 12.74
C ASP A 68 3.04 3.57 12.16
N PRO A 69 3.94 4.22 12.93
CA PRO A 69 5.25 4.57 12.43
C PRO A 69 5.98 3.32 11.92
N GLU A 70 5.64 2.15 12.49
CA GLU A 70 6.13 0.85 12.07
C GLU A 70 5.60 0.44 10.68
N ALA A 71 4.32 0.71 10.37
CA ALA A 71 3.74 0.46 9.05
C ALA A 71 4.35 1.34 7.95
N LEU A 72 4.62 2.62 8.24
CA LEU A 72 5.33 3.53 7.33
C LEU A 72 6.77 3.08 7.09
N GLU A 73 7.49 2.69 8.14
CA GLU A 73 8.86 2.21 8.05
C GLU A 73 8.91 0.90 7.23
N LEU A 74 7.96 0.01 7.44
CA LEU A 74 7.83 -1.26 6.72
C LEU A 74 7.56 -1.03 5.22
N GLU A 75 6.64 -0.13 4.87
CA GLU A 75 6.37 0.21 3.46
C GLU A 75 7.58 0.83 2.77
N GLN A 76 8.33 1.68 3.47
CA GLN A 76 9.56 2.27 2.94
C GLN A 76 10.64 1.20 2.70
N LYS A 77 10.84 0.28 3.65
CA LYS A 77 11.79 -0.85 3.51
C LYS A 77 11.40 -1.77 2.35
N LEU A 78 10.12 -2.11 2.22
CA LEU A 78 9.57 -2.89 1.11
C LEU A 78 9.81 -2.22 -0.25
N ARG A 79 9.57 -0.91 -0.35
CA ARG A 79 9.76 -0.17 -1.60
C ARG A 79 11.23 -0.13 -2.01
N ARG A 80 12.15 0.08 -1.07
CA ARG A 80 13.60 0.01 -1.33
C ARG A 80 14.02 -1.39 -1.79
N LYS A 81 13.55 -2.45 -1.13
CA LYS A 81 13.81 -3.85 -1.53
C LYS A 81 13.37 -4.10 -2.97
N LYS A 82 12.12 -3.77 -3.32
CA LYS A 82 11.58 -3.97 -4.68
C LYS A 82 12.37 -3.21 -5.75
N LEU A 83 12.87 -2.01 -5.44
CA LEU A 83 13.72 -1.25 -6.35
C LEU A 83 15.07 -1.94 -6.56
N ILE A 84 15.72 -2.42 -5.50
CA ILE A 84 17.01 -3.12 -5.56
C ILE A 84 16.88 -4.46 -6.30
N ASP A 85 15.83 -5.22 -6.01
CA ASP A 85 15.56 -6.50 -6.69
C ASP A 85 15.29 -6.28 -8.18
N GLY A 86 14.47 -5.26 -8.52
CA GLY A 86 14.21 -4.89 -9.91
C GLY A 86 15.48 -4.47 -10.67
N ILE A 87 16.32 -3.64 -10.07
CA ILE A 87 17.61 -3.21 -10.64
C ILE A 87 18.55 -4.41 -10.81
N THR A 88 18.61 -5.29 -9.80
CA THR A 88 19.46 -6.48 -9.81
C THR A 88 19.04 -7.44 -10.93
N ILE A 89 17.74 -7.71 -11.07
CA ILE A 89 17.20 -8.56 -12.14
C ILE A 89 17.51 -7.93 -13.51
N ALA A 90 17.28 -6.62 -13.66
CA ALA A 90 17.57 -5.92 -14.92
C ALA A 90 19.07 -5.99 -15.28
N LEU A 91 19.97 -5.87 -14.30
CA LEU A 91 21.41 -6.05 -14.50
C LEU A 91 21.76 -7.46 -14.98
N TRP A 92 21.19 -8.50 -14.36
CA TRP A 92 21.40 -9.88 -14.80
C TRP A 92 20.91 -10.12 -16.22
N VAL A 93 19.71 -9.63 -16.57
CA VAL A 93 19.17 -9.74 -17.93
C VAL A 93 20.05 -9.00 -18.94
N ALA A 94 20.45 -7.76 -18.62
CA ALA A 94 21.32 -6.96 -19.47
C ALA A 94 22.71 -7.60 -19.67
N ALA A 95 23.20 -8.33 -18.67
CA ALA A 95 24.49 -9.03 -18.70
C ALA A 95 24.50 -10.30 -19.56
N VAL A 96 23.33 -10.87 -19.89
CA VAL A 96 23.23 -12.05 -20.76
C VAL A 96 23.80 -11.78 -22.15
N ILE A 97 23.47 -10.63 -22.74
CA ILE A 97 23.87 -10.29 -24.11
C ILE A 97 25.40 -10.13 -24.25
N PRO A 98 26.10 -9.33 -23.40
CA PRO A 98 27.56 -9.25 -23.43
C PRO A 98 28.26 -10.59 -23.16
N ALA A 99 27.78 -11.37 -22.18
CA ALA A 99 28.36 -12.68 -21.88
C ALA A 99 28.24 -13.65 -23.07
N PHE A 100 27.09 -13.64 -23.76
CA PHE A 100 26.86 -14.44 -24.96
C PHE A 100 27.76 -14.02 -26.13
N LEU A 101 27.94 -12.71 -26.35
CA LEU A 101 28.83 -12.19 -27.39
C LEU A 101 30.31 -12.53 -27.10
N ALA A 102 30.73 -12.47 -25.83
CA ALA A 102 32.10 -12.85 -25.44
C ALA A 102 32.38 -14.33 -25.70
N LEU A 103 31.40 -15.22 -25.48
CA LEU A 103 31.46 -16.64 -25.84
C LEU A 103 31.63 -16.85 -27.34
N GLN A 104 30.82 -16.19 -28.17
CA GLN A 104 30.92 -16.27 -29.64
C GLN A 104 32.26 -15.75 -30.18
N ALA A 105 32.85 -14.77 -29.51
CA ALA A 105 34.17 -14.22 -29.84
C ALA A 105 35.35 -15.10 -29.34
N GLY A 106 35.07 -16.25 -28.70
CA GLY A 106 36.09 -17.15 -28.14
C GLY A 106 36.75 -16.63 -26.86
N SER A 107 36.20 -15.60 -26.22
CA SER A 107 36.74 -14.98 -25.01
C SER A 107 36.12 -15.59 -23.75
N LEU A 108 36.76 -16.63 -23.22
CA LEU A 108 36.36 -17.26 -21.96
C LEU A 108 36.43 -16.28 -20.77
N TRP A 109 37.45 -15.42 -20.73
CA TRP A 109 37.61 -14.43 -19.66
C TRP A 109 36.53 -13.36 -19.69
N GLY A 110 36.08 -12.91 -20.87
CA GLY A 110 34.96 -11.97 -20.98
C GLY A 110 33.62 -12.57 -20.56
N ALA A 111 33.39 -13.84 -20.91
CA ALA A 111 32.17 -14.56 -20.53
C ALA A 111 32.09 -14.80 -19.01
N LEU A 112 33.21 -15.05 -18.34
CA LEU A 112 33.26 -15.22 -16.87
C LEU A 112 33.29 -13.91 -16.10
N ALA A 113 33.95 -12.87 -16.62
CA ALA A 113 34.03 -11.56 -15.97
C ALA A 113 32.66 -10.88 -15.88
N THR A 114 31.80 -11.04 -16.88
CA THR A 114 30.48 -10.39 -16.93
C THR A 114 29.58 -10.75 -15.74
N PRO A 115 29.29 -12.04 -15.45
CA PRO A 115 28.50 -12.41 -14.26
C PRO A 115 29.24 -12.10 -12.95
N ALA A 116 30.58 -12.18 -12.91
CA ALA A 116 31.35 -11.85 -11.71
C ALA A 116 31.21 -10.36 -11.32
N VAL A 117 31.21 -9.46 -12.31
CA VAL A 117 30.99 -8.02 -12.10
C VAL A 117 29.56 -7.75 -11.62
N VAL A 118 28.55 -8.40 -12.22
CA VAL A 118 27.16 -8.26 -11.76
C VAL A 118 27.00 -8.73 -10.31
N LEU A 119 27.59 -9.88 -9.96
CA LEU A 119 27.61 -10.40 -8.59
C LEU A 119 28.22 -9.40 -7.59
N ALA A 120 29.36 -8.81 -7.95
CA ALA A 120 30.03 -7.82 -7.10
C ALA A 120 29.18 -6.55 -6.91
N VAL A 121 28.51 -6.08 -7.98
CA VAL A 121 27.61 -4.92 -7.93
C VAL A 121 26.38 -5.22 -7.07
N THR A 122 25.73 -6.37 -7.25
CA THR A 122 24.60 -6.80 -6.41
C THR A 122 25.00 -6.90 -4.94
N PHE A 123 26.14 -7.52 -4.65
CA PHE A 123 26.66 -7.62 -3.28
C PHE A 123 26.92 -6.24 -2.66
N ALA A 124 27.51 -5.31 -3.42
CA ALA A 124 27.77 -3.94 -2.95
C ALA A 124 26.47 -3.14 -2.72
N LEU A 125 25.48 -3.28 -3.60
CA LEU A 125 24.16 -2.64 -3.45
C LEU A 125 23.43 -3.18 -2.21
N ASN A 126 23.44 -4.49 -2.00
CA ASN A 126 22.84 -5.13 -0.83
C ASN A 126 23.56 -4.74 0.48
N ALA A 127 24.89 -4.73 0.49
CA ALA A 127 25.68 -4.33 1.64
C ALA A 127 25.45 -2.85 2.03
N ARG A 128 25.32 -1.96 1.04
CA ARG A 128 25.06 -0.52 1.25
C ARG A 128 23.62 -0.24 1.68
N ALA A 129 22.68 -1.13 1.34
CA ALA A 129 21.29 -1.00 1.75
C ALA A 129 21.04 -1.34 3.23
N GLY A 130 22.02 -1.94 3.94
CA GLY A 130 21.93 -2.23 5.37
C GLY A 130 20.94 -3.34 5.75
N LEU A 131 20.44 -4.09 4.76
CA LEU A 131 19.41 -5.09 4.93
C LEU A 131 20.04 -6.42 5.38
N ASN A 132 20.06 -6.65 6.70
CA ASN A 132 20.56 -7.91 7.27
C ASN A 132 19.62 -9.07 6.92
N GLY A 133 20.17 -10.26 6.63
CA GLY A 133 19.43 -11.46 6.20
C GLY A 133 18.14 -11.77 6.97
N LYS A 134 18.10 -11.48 8.28
CA LYS A 134 16.95 -11.71 9.16
C LYS A 134 15.75 -10.80 8.88
N GLU A 135 15.97 -9.58 8.38
CA GLU A 135 14.86 -8.66 8.04
C GLU A 135 14.16 -9.09 6.74
N TRP A 136 14.86 -9.81 5.85
CA TRP A 136 14.30 -10.32 4.60
C TRP A 136 13.24 -11.38 4.85
N GLU A 137 13.52 -12.33 5.76
CA GLU A 137 12.58 -13.37 6.17
C GLU A 137 11.34 -12.79 6.84
N ALA A 138 11.53 -11.79 7.72
CA ALA A 138 10.42 -11.16 8.43
C ALA A 138 9.47 -10.42 7.48
N LEU A 139 10.00 -9.65 6.52
CA LEU A 139 9.18 -8.94 5.53
C LEU A 139 8.45 -9.90 4.59
N GLU A 140 9.11 -10.97 4.18
CA GLU A 140 8.57 -11.94 3.23
C GLU A 140 7.43 -12.75 3.85
N ALA A 141 7.56 -13.13 5.13
CA ALA A 141 6.48 -13.75 5.89
C ALA A 141 5.22 -12.85 5.97
N ILE A 142 5.39 -11.56 6.27
CA ILE A 142 4.27 -10.60 6.34
C ILE A 142 3.61 -10.38 4.97
N GLN A 143 4.39 -10.33 3.89
CA GLN A 143 3.84 -10.20 2.54
C GLN A 143 3.06 -11.44 2.13
N GLN A 144 3.60 -12.61 2.41
CA GLN A 144 2.97 -13.88 2.07
C GLN A 144 1.59 -14.00 2.73
N GLU A 145 1.49 -13.65 4.01
CA GLU A 145 0.22 -13.65 4.75
C GLU A 145 -0.84 -12.72 4.12
N ARG A 146 -0.46 -11.48 3.75
CA ARG A 146 -1.39 -10.56 3.07
C ARG A 146 -1.84 -11.05 1.70
N ASP A 147 -0.94 -11.65 0.93
CA ASP A 147 -1.25 -12.13 -0.41
C ASP A 147 -2.17 -13.35 -0.35
N GLU A 148 -2.00 -14.21 0.66
CA GLU A 148 -2.93 -15.30 0.96
C GLU A 148 -4.33 -14.78 1.34
N GLU A 149 -4.42 -13.78 2.22
CA GLU A 149 -5.71 -13.15 2.55
C GLU A 149 -6.39 -12.56 1.32
N ARG A 150 -5.64 -11.84 0.46
CA ARG A 150 -6.17 -11.26 -0.78
C ARG A 150 -6.66 -12.35 -1.73
N ALA A 151 -5.90 -13.43 -1.90
CA ALA A 151 -6.29 -14.55 -2.73
C ALA A 151 -7.57 -15.22 -2.18
N ALA A 152 -7.70 -15.36 -0.86
CA ALA A 152 -8.91 -15.87 -0.22
C ALA A 152 -10.12 -14.96 -0.50
N ARG A 153 -9.98 -13.64 -0.35
CA ARG A 153 -11.05 -12.66 -0.64
C ARG A 153 -11.48 -12.70 -2.11
N LEU A 154 -10.53 -12.79 -3.04
CA LEU A 154 -10.81 -12.89 -4.48
C LEU A 154 -11.55 -14.18 -4.84
N ARG A 155 -11.16 -15.32 -4.24
CA ARG A 155 -11.87 -16.60 -4.42
C ARG A 155 -13.32 -16.52 -3.92
N VAL A 156 -13.57 -15.83 -2.81
CA VAL A 156 -14.93 -15.61 -2.29
C VAL A 156 -15.74 -14.72 -3.24
N ALA A 157 -15.15 -13.64 -3.75
CA ALA A 157 -15.78 -12.75 -4.72
C ALA A 157 -16.11 -13.48 -6.03
N GLU A 158 -15.21 -14.32 -6.53
CA GLU A 158 -15.41 -15.09 -7.76
C GLU A 158 -16.49 -16.16 -7.59
N LYS A 159 -16.57 -16.82 -6.42
CA LYS A 159 -17.67 -17.74 -6.08
C LYS A 159 -19.02 -17.04 -6.11
N ARG A 160 -19.14 -15.89 -5.43
CA ARG A 160 -20.37 -15.07 -5.48
C ARG A 160 -20.74 -14.67 -6.91
N ARG A 161 -19.76 -14.35 -7.75
CA ARG A 161 -20.00 -13.99 -9.14
C ARG A 161 -20.56 -15.16 -9.96
N LYS A 162 -20.06 -16.38 -9.73
CA LYS A 162 -20.53 -17.60 -10.41
C LYS A 162 -21.94 -18.01 -9.97
N GLU A 163 -22.28 -17.81 -8.70
CA GLU A 163 -23.64 -18.02 -8.17
C GLU A 163 -24.65 -17.06 -8.82
N LEU A 164 -24.27 -15.79 -9.02
CA LEU A 164 -25.13 -14.79 -9.66
C LEU A 164 -25.25 -14.96 -11.18
N SER A 165 -24.27 -15.59 -11.86
CA SER A 165 -24.34 -15.85 -13.30
C SER A 165 -24.96 -17.20 -13.67
N GLY A 166 -25.19 -18.06 -12.66
CA GLY A 166 -25.76 -19.39 -12.83
C GLY A 166 -27.28 -19.46 -12.60
N GLN A 167 -27.93 -18.32 -12.40
CA GLN A 167 -29.37 -18.16 -12.23
C GLN A 167 -29.95 -17.38 -13.42
#